data_AF-A0A4U8VT62-F1
#
_entry.id   AF-A0A4U8VT62-F1
#
_cell.length_a   1.000
_cell.length_b   1.000
_cell.length_c   1.000
_cell.angle_alpha   90.00
_cell.angle_beta   90.00
_cell.angle_gamma   90.00
#
_symmetry.space_group_name_H-M   'P 1'
#
loop_
_entity.id
_entity.type
_entity.pdbx_description
1 polymer ?
#
loop_
_entity_poly.entity_id
_entity_poly.type
_entity_poly.pdbx_seq_one_letter_code
_entity_poly.pdbx_strand_id
1 'polypeptide(L)'
;MALNGDAGVLGADAVGAGEDAVALGDDPAVPAADTGRSESAPELMAALTEIAFRTGASGAPEVLADRVDVLVIRVGEVVVKAHPADSDVSALRARLRVADSPRLRSVLLAPVPVDGETLLSHAGRPITLWPSGSPVDPEAPDAAPWESAARLLATLHAAPVRGCRDLPAAGGPARVHRAMRRLHHAGHAVDATAAAVVRRAYDSLPELDCAPAALTHGDFHLGQLVRPADGAWRLIDLDDLGLGAPAWDLARPAAFFAAGILDPAAWTRFLTAYRVDVLVIRVGEVVVKAHPADSDVSALRARLRVADSPRLRSVLLAPVPVDGETLLSHAGRPITLWPSGSPVDPEAPDAAPWESAARLLATLHAAPVRGCRDLPAAGGPARVHRAMRRLHHAGHAVDATAAAVVRRAYDSLPELDCAPAALTHGDFHLGQLVRPADGAWRLIDLDDLGLGAPAWDLARPAAFFAAGILDPAAWTRFLTAYRAAGGPAIPPDGDIWPALDLPARAVVVQAAALAVASGRPLDDLDTALVDTCLRLTETAAPEPISSSVTR
;
A
#
# COMPACT_ATOMS: atom_id res chain seq x y z
N MET A 1 17.22 37.40 60.66
CA MET A 1 18.05 36.25 61.07
C MET A 1 18.73 35.76 59.79
N ALA A 2 19.77 36.46 59.33
CA ALA A 2 21.18 36.24 59.70
C ALA A 2 21.59 34.82 59.26
N LEU A 3 22.52 34.59 58.32
CA LEU A 3 23.80 35.27 58.03
C LEU A 3 24.11 35.09 56.53
N ASN A 4 24.42 36.17 55.80
CA ASN A 4 25.77 36.65 55.40
C ASN A 4 26.54 35.59 54.59
N GLY A 5 26.96 35.83 53.35
CA GLY A 5 27.53 37.06 52.78
C GLY A 5 28.99 36.73 52.42
N ASP A 6 29.47 37.08 51.23
CA ASP A 6 30.04 38.40 50.94
C ASP A 6 30.56 38.47 49.50
N ALA A 7 30.59 39.71 49.00
CA ALA A 7 31.37 40.33 47.92
C ALA A 7 31.68 39.52 46.63
N GLY A 8 31.46 40.03 45.41
CA GLY A 8 31.34 41.40 44.96
C GLY A 8 32.31 41.67 43.80
N VAL A 9 31.84 42.46 42.83
CA VAL A 9 32.61 43.33 41.93
C VAL A 9 33.07 42.78 40.55
N LEU A 10 32.35 43.27 39.52
CA LEU A 10 32.80 43.91 38.27
C LEU A 10 33.96 43.30 37.43
N GLY A 11 33.57 42.73 36.29
CA GLY A 11 33.83 43.30 34.95
C GLY A 11 35.24 43.28 34.36
N ALA A 12 35.43 42.42 33.34
CA ALA A 12 35.88 42.72 31.97
C ALA A 12 36.91 41.71 31.40
N ASP A 13 36.51 41.09 30.29
CA ASP A 13 37.27 40.53 29.16
C ASP A 13 38.35 39.47 29.39
N ALA A 14 38.07 38.24 28.93
CA ALA A 14 38.70 37.66 27.72
C ALA A 14 38.37 36.17 27.55
N VAL A 15 37.76 35.85 26.41
CA VAL A 15 37.85 34.64 25.57
C VAL A 15 38.38 33.33 26.20
N GLY A 16 37.55 32.28 26.13
CA GLY A 16 38.01 30.90 26.26
C GLY A 16 36.86 29.90 26.36
N ALA A 17 36.44 29.34 25.23
CA ALA A 17 35.51 28.22 25.16
C ALA A 17 36.17 26.97 25.76
N GLY A 18 35.53 26.35 26.75
CA GLY A 18 35.88 25.05 27.30
C GLY A 18 34.83 24.02 26.88
N GLU A 19 35.20 23.18 25.91
CA GLU A 19 34.57 21.89 25.65
C GLU A 19 35.14 20.87 26.64
N ASP A 20 34.30 20.36 27.55
CA ASP A 20 34.62 19.14 28.31
C ASP A 20 34.08 17.94 27.53
N ALA A 21 34.93 17.43 26.65
CA ALA A 21 34.77 16.11 26.03
C ALA A 21 35.08 15.03 27.08
N VAL A 22 34.05 14.28 27.48
CA VAL A 22 34.23 13.06 28.27
C VAL A 22 34.68 11.94 27.32
N ALA A 23 35.90 11.48 27.56
CA ALA A 23 36.59 10.40 26.87
C ALA A 23 35.79 9.09 26.87
N LEU A 24 35.64 8.49 25.68
CA LEU A 24 35.36 7.07 25.49
C LEU A 24 36.64 6.42 24.94
N GLY A 25 37.08 5.38 25.63
CA GLY A 25 38.46 4.88 25.62
C GLY A 25 38.98 4.35 24.29
N ASP A 26 40.29 4.48 24.14
CA ASP A 26 41.14 3.72 23.22
C ASP A 26 40.96 2.21 23.49
N ASP A 27 40.51 1.48 22.47
CA ASP A 27 40.71 0.03 22.38
C ASP A 27 41.91 -0.22 21.43
N PRO A 28 42.80 -1.16 21.77
CA PRO A 28 44.19 -1.14 21.32
C PRO A 28 44.32 -1.54 19.85
N ALA A 29 45.39 -1.03 19.23
CA ALA A 29 45.86 -1.44 17.92
C ALA A 29 45.74 -2.96 17.72
N VAL A 30 44.98 -3.36 16.71
CA VAL A 30 44.89 -4.75 16.24
C VAL A 30 46.31 -5.23 15.94
N PRO A 31 46.85 -6.23 16.68
CA PRO A 31 48.13 -6.81 16.30
C PRO A 31 47.91 -7.55 14.99
N ALA A 32 48.85 -7.38 14.06
CA ALA A 32 48.89 -8.09 12.79
C ALA A 32 48.64 -9.59 13.03
N ALA A 33 47.50 -10.08 12.55
CA ALA A 33 47.14 -11.48 12.67
C ALA A 33 48.15 -12.30 11.86
N ASP A 34 48.89 -13.11 12.59
CA ASP A 34 49.71 -14.19 12.07
C ASP A 34 48.86 -15.19 11.26
N THR A 35 49.51 -15.71 10.24
CA THR A 35 49.11 -16.61 9.18
C THR A 35 48.20 -17.79 9.58
N GLY A 36 46.94 -17.76 9.14
CA GLY A 36 45.99 -18.87 9.24
C GLY A 36 45.24 -19.10 7.92
N ARG A 37 45.89 -19.79 6.97
CA ARG A 37 45.36 -20.37 5.71
C ARG A 37 44.16 -19.65 5.07
N SER A 38 44.43 -18.68 4.20
CA SER A 38 43.50 -18.34 3.10
C SER A 38 43.35 -19.56 2.21
N GLU A 39 42.22 -20.25 2.29
CA GLU A 39 41.87 -21.33 1.35
C GLU A 39 41.85 -20.76 -0.08
N SER A 40 42.39 -21.50 -1.05
CA SER A 40 42.35 -21.05 -2.43
C SER A 40 40.91 -21.14 -2.97
N ALA A 41 40.47 -20.19 -3.81
CA ALA A 41 39.13 -20.22 -4.40
C ALA A 41 38.75 -21.59 -5.05
N PRO A 42 39.68 -22.34 -5.68
CA PRO A 42 39.40 -23.69 -6.19
C PRO A 42 39.10 -24.75 -5.12
N GLU A 43 39.75 -24.69 -3.95
CA GLU A 43 39.53 -25.66 -2.85
C GLU A 43 38.14 -25.47 -2.25
N LEU A 44 37.74 -24.21 -2.01
CA LEU A 44 36.40 -23.90 -1.53
C LEU A 44 35.33 -24.32 -2.55
N MET A 45 35.54 -24.04 -3.84
CA MET A 45 34.65 -24.47 -4.92
C MET A 45 34.41 -26.00 -4.90
N ALA A 46 35.49 -26.77 -4.73
CA ALA A 46 35.40 -28.23 -4.64
C ALA A 46 34.60 -28.68 -3.40
N ALA A 47 34.84 -28.05 -2.24
CA ALA A 47 34.10 -28.34 -1.01
C ALA A 47 32.60 -28.03 -1.14
N LEU A 48 32.24 -26.89 -1.72
CA LEU A 48 30.83 -26.54 -1.95
C LEU A 48 30.14 -27.50 -2.93
N THR A 49 30.87 -27.97 -3.94
CA THR A 49 30.37 -28.95 -4.91
C THR A 49 30.07 -30.30 -4.24
N GLU A 50 30.97 -30.79 -3.39
CA GLU A 50 30.77 -32.03 -2.64
C GLU A 50 29.59 -31.92 -1.67
N ILE A 51 29.44 -30.78 -1.01
CA ILE A 51 28.29 -30.50 -0.14
C ILE A 51 26.99 -30.51 -0.94
N ALA A 52 26.98 -29.97 -2.16
CA ALA A 52 25.81 -30.04 -3.03
C ALA A 52 25.45 -31.49 -3.40
N PHE A 53 26.43 -32.34 -3.72
CA PHE A 53 26.18 -33.75 -4.07
C PHE A 53 25.52 -34.56 -2.96
N ARG A 54 25.74 -34.21 -1.68
CA ARG A 54 25.04 -34.83 -0.54
C ARG A 54 23.52 -34.62 -0.55
N THR A 55 23.02 -33.64 -1.30
CA THR A 55 21.56 -33.45 -1.51
C THR A 55 20.99 -34.33 -2.61
N GLY A 56 21.83 -35.06 -3.36
CA GLY A 56 21.47 -35.76 -4.59
C GLY A 56 21.55 -34.90 -5.85
N ALA A 57 22.00 -33.64 -5.74
CA ALA A 57 22.30 -32.80 -6.90
C ALA A 57 23.42 -33.42 -7.76
N SER A 58 23.42 -33.12 -9.06
CA SER A 58 24.45 -33.59 -9.99
C SER A 58 24.70 -32.54 -11.08
N GLY A 59 25.86 -32.63 -11.74
CA GLY A 59 26.28 -31.69 -12.78
C GLY A 59 27.56 -30.93 -12.42
N ALA A 60 28.06 -30.15 -13.37
CA ALA A 60 29.22 -29.28 -13.16
C ALA A 60 28.82 -28.04 -12.35
N PRO A 61 29.69 -27.56 -11.44
CA PRO A 61 29.42 -26.33 -10.69
C PRO A 61 29.50 -25.11 -11.61
N GLU A 62 28.56 -24.20 -11.44
CA GLU A 62 28.51 -22.89 -12.09
C GLU A 62 28.61 -21.80 -11.04
N VAL A 63 29.47 -20.82 -11.25
CA VAL A 63 29.63 -19.69 -10.32
C VAL A 63 28.55 -18.65 -10.61
N LEU A 64 27.66 -18.43 -9.64
CA LEU A 64 26.62 -17.40 -9.72
C LEU A 64 27.11 -16.06 -9.17
N ALA A 65 27.96 -16.09 -8.15
CA ALA A 65 28.61 -14.90 -7.61
C ALA A 65 29.95 -15.24 -6.97
N ASP A 66 30.96 -14.45 -7.31
CA ASP A 66 32.27 -14.45 -6.67
C ASP A 66 32.57 -13.01 -6.23
N ARG A 67 32.29 -12.70 -4.96
CA ARG A 67 32.58 -11.40 -4.36
C ARG A 67 33.52 -11.61 -3.19
N VAL A 68 34.20 -10.54 -2.78
CA VAL A 68 35.07 -10.54 -1.59
C VAL A 68 34.34 -11.22 -0.41
N ASP A 69 34.84 -12.39 -0.01
CA ASP A 69 34.36 -13.25 1.07
C ASP A 69 32.96 -13.88 0.91
N VAL A 70 32.37 -13.89 -0.28
CA VAL A 70 31.12 -14.60 -0.59
C VAL A 70 31.23 -15.37 -1.90
N LEU A 71 31.06 -16.69 -1.83
CA LEU A 71 31.01 -17.56 -3.01
C LEU A 71 29.64 -18.22 -3.11
N VAL A 72 28.98 -18.05 -4.26
CA VAL A 72 27.69 -18.68 -4.57
C VAL A 72 27.84 -19.51 -5.83
N ILE A 73 27.53 -20.80 -5.73
CA ILE A 73 27.63 -21.74 -6.84
C ILE A 73 26.30 -22.46 -7.04
N ARG A 74 26.04 -22.90 -8.26
CA ARG A 74 24.93 -23.78 -8.61
C ARG A 74 25.47 -25.13 -9.04
N VAL A 75 24.88 -26.20 -8.53
CA VAL A 75 25.10 -27.58 -8.96
C VAL A 75 23.73 -28.20 -9.22
N GLY A 76 23.37 -28.32 -10.50
CA GLY A 76 22.03 -28.76 -10.91
C GLY A 76 20.93 -27.87 -10.30
N GLU A 77 20.04 -28.49 -9.51
CA GLU A 77 18.89 -27.83 -8.89
C GLU A 77 19.19 -27.22 -7.51
N VAL A 78 20.46 -27.16 -7.09
CA VAL A 78 20.85 -26.65 -5.77
C VAL A 78 21.86 -25.51 -5.90
N VAL A 79 21.63 -24.45 -5.12
CA VAL A 79 22.53 -23.31 -4.97
C VAL A 79 23.19 -23.39 -3.59
N VAL A 80 24.51 -23.29 -3.55
CA VAL A 80 25.32 -23.31 -2.32
C VAL A 80 25.95 -21.94 -2.13
N LYS A 81 25.73 -21.33 -0.97
CA LYS A 81 26.31 -20.03 -0.58
C LYS A 81 27.26 -20.24 0.60
N ALA A 82 28.53 -19.91 0.38
CA ALA A 82 29.52 -19.74 1.43
C ALA A 82 29.51 -18.28 1.90
N HIS A 83 29.13 -18.07 3.15
CA HIS A 83 29.08 -16.77 3.80
C HIS A 83 30.49 -16.29 4.20
N PRO A 84 30.66 -15.00 4.53
CA PRO A 84 31.90 -14.49 5.11
C PRO A 84 32.24 -15.21 6.42
N ALA A 85 33.53 -15.41 6.69
CA ALA A 85 33.99 -16.14 7.88
C ALA A 85 33.60 -15.46 9.21
N ASP A 86 33.41 -14.14 9.20
CA ASP A 86 33.01 -13.31 10.33
C ASP A 86 31.49 -13.15 10.48
N SER A 87 30.70 -13.90 9.71
CA SER A 87 29.23 -13.84 9.79
C SER A 87 28.72 -14.29 11.17
N ASP A 88 27.73 -13.57 11.70
CA ASP A 88 27.03 -13.98 12.92
C ASP A 88 26.19 -15.25 12.67
N VAL A 89 26.75 -16.38 13.10
CA VAL A 89 26.14 -17.72 12.98
C VAL A 89 24.79 -17.80 13.71
N SER A 90 24.64 -17.12 14.85
CA SER A 90 23.40 -17.17 15.63
C SER A 90 22.29 -16.40 14.92
N ALA A 91 22.59 -15.22 14.40
CA ALA A 91 21.67 -14.45 13.57
C ALA A 91 21.27 -15.23 12.30
N LEU A 92 22.24 -15.87 11.63
CA LEU A 92 21.98 -16.66 10.43
C LEU A 92 21.08 -17.87 10.73
N ARG A 93 21.28 -18.58 11.85
CA ARG A 93 20.36 -19.64 12.29
C ARG A 93 18.95 -19.12 12.54
N ALA A 94 18.80 -17.97 13.20
CA ALA A 94 17.48 -17.37 13.44
C ALA A 94 16.76 -17.07 12.11
N ARG A 95 17.47 -16.50 11.13
CA ARG A 95 16.94 -16.19 9.78
C ARG A 95 16.53 -17.45 9.01
N LEU A 96 17.35 -18.50 9.06
CA LEU A 96 17.03 -19.79 8.41
C LEU A 96 15.78 -20.43 9.02
N ARG A 97 15.60 -20.38 10.35
CA ARG A 97 14.36 -20.86 11.00
C ARG A 97 13.13 -20.09 10.54
N VAL A 98 13.25 -18.78 10.37
CA VAL A 98 12.15 -17.92 9.88
C VAL A 98 11.80 -18.26 8.43
N ALA A 99 12.81 -18.44 7.58
CA ALA A 99 12.65 -18.87 6.19
C ALA A 99 11.99 -20.25 6.05
N ASP A 100 12.37 -21.18 6.92
CA ASP A 100 11.84 -22.54 6.91
C ASP A 100 10.43 -22.65 7.55
N SER A 101 9.93 -21.59 8.18
CA SER A 101 8.64 -21.63 8.85
C SER A 101 7.48 -21.83 7.85
N PRO A 102 6.49 -22.71 8.13
CA PRO A 102 5.39 -23.00 7.20
C PRO A 102 4.62 -21.77 6.73
N ARG A 103 4.57 -20.70 7.54
CA ARG A 103 3.89 -19.44 7.22
C ARG A 103 4.64 -18.57 6.22
N LEU A 104 5.96 -18.72 6.14
CA LEU A 104 6.82 -17.87 5.32
C LEU A 104 7.45 -18.60 4.13
N ARG A 105 7.32 -19.93 3.99
CA ARG A 105 7.79 -20.67 2.80
C ARG A 105 7.13 -20.23 1.49
N SER A 106 5.97 -19.56 1.54
CA SER A 106 5.34 -18.93 0.38
C SER A 106 5.88 -17.53 0.06
N VAL A 107 6.76 -16.99 0.91
CA VAL A 107 7.30 -15.63 0.83
C VAL A 107 8.81 -15.64 0.69
N LEU A 108 9.49 -16.30 1.62
CA LEU A 108 10.93 -16.54 1.64
C LEU A 108 11.21 -17.90 1.00
N LEU A 109 12.31 -18.00 0.25
CA LEU A 109 12.78 -19.30 -0.21
C LEU A 109 13.19 -20.13 1.01
N ALA A 110 12.77 -21.40 1.08
CA ALA A 110 13.17 -22.29 2.17
C ALA A 110 14.57 -22.88 1.89
N PRO A 111 15.45 -23.00 2.90
CA PRO A 111 16.76 -23.62 2.71
C PRO A 111 16.62 -25.14 2.49
N VAL A 112 17.59 -25.74 1.79
CA VAL A 112 17.69 -27.19 1.61
C VAL A 112 18.51 -27.77 2.78
N PRO A 113 17.93 -28.66 3.61
CA PRO A 113 18.68 -29.31 4.67
C PRO A 113 19.63 -30.37 4.09
N VAL A 114 20.83 -30.49 4.67
CA VAL A 114 21.80 -31.56 4.41
C VAL A 114 22.01 -32.30 5.72
N ASP A 115 21.72 -33.60 5.73
CA ASP A 115 21.81 -34.44 6.93
C ASP A 115 21.05 -33.87 8.14
N GLY A 116 19.91 -33.22 7.88
CA GLY A 116 19.04 -32.61 8.89
C GLY A 116 19.42 -31.18 9.30
N GLU A 117 20.52 -30.63 8.78
CA GLU A 117 21.01 -29.29 9.13
C GLU A 117 20.81 -28.30 7.97
N THR A 118 20.35 -27.08 8.27
CA THR A 118 20.21 -26.00 7.27
C THR A 118 21.42 -25.05 7.24
N LEU A 119 22.32 -25.17 8.21
CA LEU A 119 23.54 -24.38 8.32
C LEU A 119 24.74 -25.28 8.60
N LEU A 120 25.61 -25.40 7.60
CA LEU A 120 26.85 -26.15 7.69
C LEU A 120 28.03 -25.21 7.95
N SER A 121 29.20 -25.77 8.23
CA SER A 121 30.45 -25.01 8.28
C SER A 121 31.57 -25.76 7.57
N HIS A 122 32.41 -25.02 6.84
CA HIS A 122 33.64 -25.52 6.23
C HIS A 122 34.74 -24.48 6.45
N ALA A 123 35.89 -24.90 6.99
CA ALA A 123 37.01 -24.02 7.30
C ALA A 123 36.63 -22.74 8.08
N GLY A 124 35.65 -22.83 9.00
CA GLY A 124 35.15 -21.70 9.78
C GLY A 124 34.14 -20.81 9.05
N ARG A 125 33.86 -21.05 7.77
CA ARG A 125 32.85 -20.31 6.99
C ARG A 125 31.48 -20.97 7.10
N PRO A 126 30.40 -20.23 7.37
CA PRO A 126 29.05 -20.77 7.34
C PRO A 126 28.59 -21.07 5.90
N ILE A 127 27.89 -22.18 5.70
CA ILE A 127 27.39 -22.62 4.39
C ILE A 127 25.89 -22.87 4.46
N THR A 128 25.15 -22.34 3.49
CA THR A 128 23.70 -22.55 3.34
C THR A 128 23.37 -23.03 1.93
N LEU A 129 22.36 -23.89 1.81
CA LEU A 129 21.91 -24.44 0.53
C LEU A 129 20.47 -24.02 0.26
N TRP A 130 20.16 -23.81 -1.02
CA TRP A 130 18.88 -23.27 -1.47
C TRP A 130 18.44 -23.97 -2.76
N PRO A 131 17.14 -24.12 -3.02
CA PRO A 131 16.67 -24.55 -4.33
C PRO A 131 17.10 -23.56 -5.42
N SER A 132 17.49 -24.08 -6.57
CA SER A 132 17.72 -23.29 -7.77
C SER A 132 16.40 -22.68 -8.28
N GLY A 133 16.51 -21.55 -8.97
CA GLY A 133 15.39 -20.91 -9.64
C GLY A 133 15.85 -19.81 -10.57
N SER A 134 14.93 -19.25 -11.34
CA SER A 134 15.21 -18.15 -12.25
C SER A 134 15.14 -16.82 -11.51
N PRO A 135 16.23 -16.02 -11.44
CA PRO A 135 16.16 -14.67 -10.90
C PRO A 135 15.40 -13.73 -11.86
N VAL A 136 15.10 -12.51 -11.39
CA VAL A 136 14.62 -11.44 -12.28
C VAL A 136 15.73 -11.10 -13.29
N ASP A 137 15.35 -11.01 -14.57
CA ASP A 137 16.25 -10.65 -15.65
C ASP A 137 16.64 -9.16 -15.55
N PRO A 138 17.91 -8.82 -15.31
CA PRO A 138 18.34 -7.43 -15.20
C PRO A 138 18.24 -6.67 -16.54
N GLU A 139 18.24 -7.37 -17.67
CA GLU A 139 18.17 -6.78 -19.01
C GLU A 139 16.71 -6.51 -19.47
N ALA A 140 15.72 -6.94 -18.68
CA ALA A 140 14.31 -6.73 -18.93
C ALA A 140 13.60 -6.03 -17.74
N PRO A 141 14.02 -4.80 -17.36
CA PRO A 141 13.48 -4.10 -16.20
C PRO A 141 11.98 -3.82 -16.29
N ASP A 142 11.44 -3.66 -17.50
CA ASP A 142 10.01 -3.45 -17.74
C ASP A 142 9.16 -4.70 -17.46
N ALA A 143 9.78 -5.89 -17.56
CA ALA A 143 9.16 -7.16 -17.22
C ALA A 143 9.35 -7.52 -15.72
N ALA A 144 9.97 -6.65 -14.94
CA ALA A 144 10.22 -6.92 -13.54
C ALA A 144 8.92 -7.11 -12.75
N PRO A 145 8.86 -8.12 -11.85
CA PRO A 145 7.62 -8.53 -11.19
C PRO A 145 7.30 -7.65 -9.96
N TRP A 146 7.20 -6.34 -10.15
CA TRP A 146 6.99 -5.35 -9.08
C TRP A 146 5.77 -5.67 -8.20
N GLU A 147 4.64 -6.07 -8.77
CA GLU A 147 3.42 -6.40 -8.04
C GLU A 147 3.58 -7.66 -7.19
N SER A 148 4.32 -8.65 -7.70
CA SER A 148 4.64 -9.87 -6.94
C SER A 148 5.56 -9.53 -5.77
N ALA A 149 6.60 -8.72 -6.04
CA ALA A 149 7.52 -8.24 -5.02
C ALA A 149 6.79 -7.50 -3.88
N ALA A 150 5.89 -6.59 -4.25
CA ALA A 150 5.08 -5.82 -3.33
C ALA A 150 4.21 -6.71 -2.43
N ARG A 151 3.55 -7.73 -3.00
CA ARG A 151 2.75 -8.70 -2.23
C ARG A 151 3.60 -9.55 -1.28
N LEU A 152 4.79 -9.96 -1.71
CA LEU A 152 5.73 -10.71 -0.85
C LEU A 152 6.17 -9.85 0.33
N LEU A 153 6.58 -8.61 0.09
CA LEU A 153 6.94 -7.66 1.16
C LEU A 153 5.77 -7.38 2.10
N ALA A 154 4.58 -7.11 1.57
CA ALA A 154 3.39 -6.89 2.39
C ALA A 154 3.08 -8.10 3.29
N THR A 155 3.22 -9.32 2.75
CA THR A 155 3.00 -10.56 3.50
C THR A 155 4.08 -10.75 4.57
N LEU A 156 5.34 -10.46 4.25
CA LEU A 156 6.46 -10.49 5.21
C LEU A 156 6.22 -9.51 6.36
N HIS A 157 5.87 -8.27 6.05
CA HIS A 157 5.67 -7.21 7.04
C HIS A 157 4.44 -7.44 7.94
N ALA A 158 3.43 -8.15 7.44
CA ALA A 158 2.25 -8.50 8.22
C ALA A 158 2.43 -9.75 9.10
N ALA A 159 3.54 -10.48 8.96
CA ALA A 159 3.75 -11.73 9.67
C ALA A 159 3.99 -11.49 11.18
N PRO A 160 3.38 -12.30 12.08
CA PRO A 160 3.50 -12.09 13.52
C PRO A 160 4.94 -12.23 14.05
N VAL A 161 5.45 -11.19 14.72
CA VAL A 161 6.83 -11.15 15.26
C VAL A 161 7.05 -11.99 16.52
N ARG A 162 5.99 -12.53 17.16
CA ARG A 162 6.11 -13.22 18.47
C ARG A 162 7.07 -14.42 18.45
N GLY A 163 7.20 -15.09 17.31
CA GLY A 163 8.11 -16.24 17.13
C GLY A 163 9.48 -15.88 16.54
N CYS A 164 9.80 -14.59 16.39
CA CYS A 164 11.00 -14.12 15.69
C CYS A 164 11.79 -13.10 16.52
N ARG A 165 11.63 -13.12 17.85
CA ARG A 165 12.25 -12.15 18.78
C ARG A 165 13.77 -12.28 18.89
N ASP A 166 14.29 -13.41 18.45
CA ASP A 166 15.70 -13.76 18.36
C ASP A 166 16.38 -13.21 17.09
N LEU A 167 15.62 -12.63 16.16
CA LEU A 167 16.20 -11.94 15.02
C LEU A 167 16.90 -10.64 15.44
N PRO A 168 18.03 -10.30 14.78
CA PRO A 168 18.66 -9.00 14.95
C PRO A 168 17.78 -7.87 14.37
N ALA A 169 18.20 -6.63 14.60
CA ALA A 169 17.64 -5.50 13.86
C ALA A 169 17.82 -5.69 12.34
N ALA A 170 16.83 -5.26 11.55
CA ALA A 170 16.90 -5.32 10.10
C ALA A 170 18.09 -4.49 9.58
N GLY A 171 18.75 -4.99 8.53
CA GLY A 171 20.07 -4.47 8.11
C GLY A 171 20.06 -3.08 7.47
N GLY A 172 18.91 -2.52 7.09
CA GLY A 172 18.79 -1.25 6.36
C GLY A 172 19.64 -0.11 6.92
N PRO A 173 19.39 0.35 8.17
CA PRO A 173 20.21 1.39 8.82
C PRO A 173 21.70 1.03 8.90
N ALA A 174 22.01 -0.20 9.34
CA ALA A 174 23.39 -0.66 9.51
C ALA A 174 24.17 -0.67 8.18
N ARG A 175 23.49 -0.96 7.06
CA ARG A 175 24.08 -0.92 5.72
C ARG A 175 24.43 0.50 5.30
N VAL A 176 23.58 1.49 5.58
CA VAL A 176 23.90 2.90 5.33
C VAL A 176 25.16 3.29 6.11
N HIS A 177 25.23 2.93 7.40
CA HIS A 177 26.42 3.18 8.23
C HIS A 177 27.68 2.48 7.68
N ARG A 178 27.59 1.22 7.25
CA ARG A 178 28.70 0.49 6.63
C ARG A 178 29.17 1.16 5.33
N ALA A 179 28.24 1.61 4.49
CA ALA A 179 28.55 2.30 3.24
C ALA A 179 29.29 3.62 3.50
N MET A 180 28.84 4.41 4.47
CA MET A 180 29.50 5.68 4.82
C MET A 180 30.90 5.47 5.43
N ARG A 181 31.10 4.44 6.26
CA ARG A 181 32.44 4.07 6.75
C ARG A 181 33.37 3.67 5.60
N ARG A 182 32.89 2.87 4.65
CA ARG A 182 33.66 2.50 3.45
C ARG A 182 34.03 3.74 2.63
N LEU A 183 33.09 4.66 2.42
CA LEU A 183 33.34 5.93 1.73
C LEU A 183 34.40 6.79 2.46
N HIS A 184 34.35 6.82 3.80
CA HIS A 184 35.34 7.53 4.61
C HIS A 184 36.74 6.93 4.47
N HIS A 185 36.86 5.59 4.48
CA HIS A 185 38.15 4.90 4.37
C HIS A 185 38.70 4.80 2.94
N ALA A 186 37.89 5.02 1.90
CA ALA A 186 38.32 4.95 0.51
C ALA A 186 39.35 6.05 0.13
N GLY A 187 39.49 7.10 0.94
CA GLY A 187 40.55 8.11 0.80
C GLY A 187 40.53 8.81 -0.57
N HIS A 188 41.69 8.88 -1.24
CA HIS A 188 41.86 9.57 -2.52
C HIS A 188 41.43 8.73 -3.75
N ALA A 189 40.98 7.48 -3.54
CA ALA A 189 40.57 6.60 -4.63
C ALA A 189 39.16 6.89 -5.16
N VAL A 190 38.45 7.87 -4.58
CA VAL A 190 37.09 8.26 -4.96
C VAL A 190 37.03 9.70 -5.43
N ASP A 191 36.05 10.01 -6.29
CA ASP A 191 35.76 11.39 -6.68
C ASP A 191 35.39 12.22 -5.45
N ALA A 192 36.24 13.20 -5.12
CA ALA A 192 36.09 14.02 -3.92
C ALA A 192 34.82 14.87 -3.93
N THR A 193 34.37 15.31 -5.10
CA THR A 193 33.18 16.15 -5.28
C THR A 193 31.92 15.31 -5.05
N ALA A 194 31.83 14.15 -5.68
CA ALA A 194 30.72 13.22 -5.50
C ALA A 194 30.65 12.74 -4.04
N ALA A 195 31.79 12.38 -3.44
CA ALA A 195 31.86 11.97 -2.04
C ALA A 195 31.40 13.08 -1.08
N ALA A 196 31.71 14.35 -1.38
CA ALA A 196 31.25 15.49 -0.58
C ALA A 196 29.73 15.69 -0.66
N VAL A 197 29.11 15.46 -1.82
CA VAL A 197 27.65 15.50 -1.97
C VAL A 197 26.98 14.41 -1.13
N VAL A 198 27.49 13.17 -1.21
CA VAL A 198 26.95 12.04 -0.44
C VAL A 198 27.07 12.28 1.07
N ARG A 199 28.22 12.78 1.54
CA ARG A 199 28.41 13.13 2.96
C ARG A 199 27.41 14.19 3.44
N ARG A 200 27.25 15.30 2.70
CA ARG A 200 26.26 16.32 3.05
C ARG A 200 24.83 15.78 3.10
N ALA A 201 24.47 14.88 2.17
CA ALA A 201 23.16 14.24 2.19
C ALA A 201 22.99 13.35 3.43
N TYR A 202 24.01 12.55 3.76
CA TYR A 202 24.00 11.71 4.96
C TYR A 202 23.91 12.53 6.25
N ASP A 203 24.66 13.62 6.37
CA ASP A 203 24.66 14.51 7.54
C ASP A 203 23.30 15.23 7.73
N SER A 204 22.48 15.30 6.67
CA SER A 204 21.14 15.87 6.73
C SER A 204 20.05 14.88 7.15
N LEU A 205 20.37 13.58 7.25
CA LEU A 205 19.41 12.56 7.65
C LEU A 205 19.12 12.66 9.14
N PRO A 206 17.87 12.42 9.58
CA PRO A 206 17.59 12.18 10.99
C PRO A 206 18.29 10.91 11.47
N GLU A 207 18.36 10.72 12.79
CA GLU A 207 18.80 9.45 13.36
C GLU A 207 18.03 8.30 12.72
N LEU A 208 18.76 7.30 12.21
CA LEU A 208 18.20 6.17 11.47
C LEU A 208 17.61 5.09 12.40
N ASP A 209 17.36 5.44 13.66
CA ASP A 209 16.79 4.55 14.65
C ASP A 209 15.32 4.30 14.37
N CYS A 210 14.99 3.03 14.20
CA CYS A 210 13.62 2.58 14.03
C CYS A 210 13.31 1.52 15.08
N ALA A 211 12.28 1.77 15.89
CA ALA A 211 11.75 0.78 16.80
C ALA A 211 11.34 -0.48 16.01
N PRO A 212 11.70 -1.69 16.46
CA PRO A 212 11.35 -2.92 15.76
C PRO A 212 9.83 -3.08 15.73
N ALA A 213 9.26 -3.04 14.52
CA ALA A 213 7.81 -3.05 14.32
C ALA A 213 7.31 -4.29 13.57
N ALA A 214 8.13 -4.85 12.68
CA ALA A 214 7.77 -5.97 11.83
C ALA A 214 9.01 -6.79 11.41
N LEU A 215 8.78 -7.97 10.83
CA LEU A 215 9.79 -8.62 9.99
C LEU A 215 10.08 -7.73 8.78
N THR A 216 11.34 -7.52 8.45
CA THR A 216 11.78 -6.65 7.35
C THR A 216 13.00 -7.29 6.69
N HIS A 217 13.00 -7.38 5.36
CA HIS A 217 14.04 -8.00 4.55
C HIS A 217 15.41 -7.32 4.74
N GLY A 218 15.44 -6.00 4.87
CA GLY A 218 16.61 -5.22 5.27
C GLY A 218 17.56 -4.79 4.13
N ASP A 219 17.50 -5.45 2.97
CA ASP A 219 18.17 -5.01 1.74
C ASP A 219 17.36 -5.26 0.46
N PHE A 220 16.03 -5.15 0.53
CA PHE A 220 15.20 -5.50 -0.63
C PHE A 220 15.61 -4.78 -1.93
N HIS A 221 15.80 -5.56 -2.99
CA HIS A 221 15.80 -5.13 -4.38
C HIS A 221 15.30 -6.25 -5.31
N LEU A 222 14.91 -5.94 -6.56
CA LEU A 222 14.33 -6.94 -7.49
C LEU A 222 15.24 -8.15 -7.77
N GLY A 223 16.56 -7.94 -7.76
CA GLY A 223 17.53 -9.04 -7.88
C GLY A 223 17.50 -10.06 -6.73
N GLN A 224 16.74 -9.80 -5.66
CA GLN A 224 16.49 -10.74 -4.56
C GLN A 224 15.16 -11.47 -4.70
N LEU A 225 14.60 -11.50 -5.91
CA LEU A 225 13.46 -12.35 -6.25
C LEU A 225 13.96 -13.52 -7.09
N VAL A 226 13.49 -14.71 -6.73
CA VAL A 226 13.72 -15.93 -7.50
C VAL A 226 12.40 -16.63 -7.75
N ARG A 227 12.28 -17.27 -8.90
CA ARG A 227 11.17 -18.14 -9.28
C ARG A 227 11.68 -19.59 -9.33
N PRO A 228 11.44 -20.41 -8.30
CA PRO A 228 11.78 -21.84 -8.30
C PRO A 228 10.94 -22.62 -9.31
N ALA A 229 11.18 -23.93 -9.41
CA ALA A 229 10.47 -24.83 -10.33
C ALA A 229 8.94 -24.86 -10.14
N ASP A 230 8.44 -24.50 -8.96
CA ASP A 230 6.99 -24.38 -8.67
C ASP A 230 6.34 -23.14 -9.34
N GLY A 231 7.15 -22.26 -9.94
CA GLY A 231 6.70 -21.09 -10.69
C GLY A 231 6.34 -19.87 -9.85
N ALA A 232 6.46 -19.93 -8.52
CA ALA A 232 6.04 -18.84 -7.65
C ALA A 232 7.22 -17.99 -7.15
N TRP A 233 7.11 -16.66 -7.21
CA TRP A 233 8.18 -15.77 -6.73
C TRP A 233 8.42 -15.90 -5.22
N ARG A 234 9.69 -15.86 -4.82
CA ARG A 234 10.17 -15.86 -3.43
C ARG A 234 11.29 -14.87 -3.24
N LEU A 235 11.42 -14.35 -2.02
CA LEU A 235 12.54 -13.53 -1.58
C LEU A 235 13.74 -14.43 -1.20
N ILE A 236 14.93 -14.01 -1.60
CA ILE A 236 16.22 -14.62 -1.28
C ILE A 236 17.15 -13.60 -0.62
N ASP A 237 18.34 -14.05 -0.20
CA ASP A 237 19.37 -13.18 0.38
C ASP A 237 18.97 -12.58 1.73
N LEU A 238 18.76 -13.48 2.70
CA LEU A 238 18.20 -13.17 4.02
C LEU A 238 19.23 -12.60 5.01
N ASP A 239 20.42 -12.23 4.55
CA ASP A 239 21.56 -11.81 5.39
C ASP A 239 21.31 -10.50 6.15
N ASP A 240 20.30 -9.73 5.75
CA ASP A 240 19.89 -8.50 6.42
C ASP A 240 18.45 -8.60 6.98
N LEU A 241 17.81 -9.78 6.88
CA LEU A 241 16.48 -10.04 7.44
C LEU A 241 16.52 -9.86 8.96
N GLY A 242 15.58 -9.07 9.48
CA GLY A 242 15.52 -8.77 10.90
C GLY A 242 14.22 -8.10 11.30
N LEU A 243 14.20 -7.57 12.53
CA LEU A 243 13.11 -6.74 13.03
C LEU A 243 13.40 -5.26 12.75
N GLY A 244 12.48 -4.57 12.08
CA GLY A 244 12.69 -3.18 11.71
C GLY A 244 11.41 -2.47 11.28
N ALA A 245 11.58 -1.28 10.72
CA ALA A 245 10.50 -0.55 10.07
C ALA A 245 10.35 -1.06 8.62
N PRO A 246 9.15 -1.52 8.20
CA PRO A 246 8.86 -1.93 6.82
C PRO A 246 9.28 -0.95 5.74
N ALA A 247 9.29 0.35 6.05
CA ALA A 247 9.67 1.42 5.13
C ALA A 247 11.09 1.22 4.55
N TRP A 248 11.99 0.54 5.25
CA TRP A 248 13.34 0.25 4.75
C TRP A 248 13.35 -0.65 3.51
N ASP A 249 12.42 -1.60 3.40
CA ASP A 249 12.30 -2.44 2.20
C ASP A 249 11.70 -1.68 1.02
N LEU A 250 11.01 -0.57 1.28
CA LEU A 250 10.42 0.30 0.26
C LEU A 250 11.38 1.41 -0.15
N ALA A 251 12.42 1.68 0.66
CA ALA A 251 13.30 2.83 0.50
C ALA A 251 14.05 2.84 -0.83
N ARG A 252 14.57 1.68 -1.28
CA ARG A 252 15.29 1.61 -2.56
C ARG A 252 14.36 1.79 -3.77
N PRO A 253 13.21 1.09 -3.88
CA PRO A 253 12.21 1.39 -4.91
C PRO A 253 11.76 2.86 -4.89
N ALA A 254 11.51 3.43 -3.71
CA ALA A 254 11.13 4.83 -3.57
C ALA A 254 12.24 5.79 -4.01
N ALA A 255 13.50 5.50 -3.68
CA ALA A 255 14.65 6.28 -4.12
C ALA A 255 14.84 6.21 -5.64
N PHE A 256 14.62 5.05 -6.25
CA PHE A 256 14.67 4.91 -7.72
C PHE A 256 13.55 5.71 -8.40
N PHE A 257 12.35 5.70 -7.83
CA PHE A 257 11.26 6.56 -8.31
C PHE A 257 11.60 8.05 -8.16
N ALA A 258 12.09 8.47 -7.00
CA ALA A 258 12.47 9.86 -6.74
C ALA A 258 13.62 10.34 -7.65
N ALA A 259 14.53 9.44 -8.03
CA ALA A 259 15.63 9.71 -8.96
C ALA A 259 15.21 9.64 -10.44
N GLY A 260 13.95 9.31 -10.75
CA GLY A 260 13.46 9.14 -12.14
C GLY A 260 13.97 7.88 -12.84
N ILE A 261 14.50 6.92 -12.08
CA ILE A 261 14.98 5.62 -12.59
C ILE A 261 13.82 4.63 -12.73
N LEU A 262 12.89 4.63 -11.76
CA LEU A 262 11.71 3.77 -11.79
C LEU A 262 10.52 4.48 -12.44
N ASP A 263 9.94 3.84 -13.45
CA ASP A 263 8.73 4.30 -14.11
C ASP A 263 7.58 4.56 -13.10
N PRO A 264 6.88 5.71 -13.19
CA PRO A 264 5.77 6.02 -12.29
C PRO A 264 4.62 5.02 -12.28
N ALA A 265 4.32 4.38 -13.42
CA ALA A 265 3.28 3.36 -13.46
C ALA A 265 3.74 2.09 -12.72
N ALA A 266 5.00 1.68 -12.87
CA ALA A 266 5.59 0.58 -12.09
C ALA A 266 5.57 0.87 -10.58
N TRP A 267 5.94 2.09 -10.17
CA TRP A 267 5.84 2.51 -8.77
C TRP A 267 4.41 2.49 -8.24
N THR A 268 3.44 2.96 -9.04
CA THR A 268 2.02 2.92 -8.69
C THR A 268 1.51 1.49 -8.54
N ARG A 269 1.85 0.59 -9.45
CA ARG A 269 1.49 -0.83 -9.38
C ARG A 269 2.12 -1.51 -8.16
N PHE A 270 3.39 -1.22 -7.87
CA PHE A 270 4.08 -1.68 -6.67
C PHE A 270 3.36 -1.23 -5.39
N LEU A 271 3.09 0.07 -5.22
CA LEU A 271 2.42 0.58 -4.02
C LEU A 271 0.99 0.06 -3.88
N THR A 272 0.25 -0.05 -4.98
CA THR A 272 -1.11 -0.61 -4.99
C THR A 272 -1.09 -2.07 -4.58
N ALA A 273 -0.13 -2.86 -5.07
CA ALA A 273 0.00 -4.28 -4.71
C ALA A 273 0.53 -4.49 -3.28
N TYR A 274 1.33 -3.55 -2.76
CA TYR A 274 1.86 -3.57 -1.39
C TYR A 274 0.76 -3.27 -0.37
N ARG A 275 -0.13 -2.35 -0.72
CA ARG A 275 -1.36 -2.10 0.02
C ARG A 275 -2.37 -3.18 -0.30
N VAL A 276 -2.41 -4.24 0.51
CA VAL A 276 -3.57 -5.15 0.49
C VAL A 276 -4.75 -4.42 1.13
N ASP A 277 -5.31 -3.42 0.44
CA ASP A 277 -6.36 -2.55 0.96
C ASP A 277 -7.60 -3.41 1.30
N VAL A 278 -8.18 -4.08 0.31
CA VAL A 278 -9.34 -4.96 0.50
C VAL A 278 -9.09 -6.29 -0.20
N LEU A 279 -9.29 -7.41 0.50
CA LEU A 279 -9.28 -8.74 -0.10
C LEU A 279 -10.71 -9.31 -0.03
N VAL A 280 -11.28 -9.66 -1.19
CA VAL A 280 -12.58 -10.33 -1.29
C VAL A 280 -12.36 -11.70 -1.88
N ILE A 281 -12.77 -12.74 -1.18
CA ILE A 281 -12.73 -14.13 -1.67
C ILE A 281 -14.11 -14.77 -1.54
N ARG A 282 -14.47 -15.63 -2.50
CA ARG A 282 -15.68 -16.44 -2.44
C ARG A 282 -15.30 -17.88 -2.07
N VAL A 283 -15.95 -18.41 -1.04
CA VAL A 283 -15.85 -19.80 -0.59
C VAL A 283 -17.25 -20.40 -0.61
N GLY A 284 -17.60 -21.06 -1.73
CA GLY A 284 -18.95 -21.58 -1.95
C GLY A 284 -19.99 -20.46 -1.91
N GLU A 285 -20.94 -20.57 -0.97
CA GLU A 285 -22.05 -19.62 -0.78
C GLU A 285 -21.72 -18.43 0.13
N VAL A 286 -20.46 -18.30 0.55
CA VAL A 286 -20.01 -17.21 1.41
C VAL A 286 -18.93 -16.39 0.73
N VAL A 287 -19.01 -15.08 0.87
CA VAL A 287 -17.98 -14.12 0.48
C VAL A 287 -17.32 -13.57 1.73
N VAL A 288 -16.00 -13.65 1.80
CA VAL A 288 -15.19 -13.12 2.90
C VAL A 288 -14.50 -11.86 2.41
N LYS A 289 -14.75 -10.73 3.08
CA LYS A 289 -14.10 -9.44 2.84
C LYS A 289 -13.18 -9.13 4.01
N ALA A 290 -11.87 -9.11 3.77
CA ALA A 290 -10.88 -8.58 4.68
C ALA A 290 -10.65 -7.10 4.34
N HIS A 291 -10.93 -6.25 5.32
CA HIS A 291 -10.83 -4.79 5.22
C HIS A 291 -9.38 -4.32 5.39
N PRO A 292 -9.08 -3.04 5.06
CA PRO A 292 -7.78 -2.45 5.36
C PRO A 292 -7.46 -2.57 6.86
N ALA A 293 -6.19 -2.78 7.20
CA ALA A 293 -5.77 -2.94 8.59
C ALA A 293 -6.02 -1.68 9.43
N ASP A 294 -6.05 -0.51 8.79
CA ASP A 294 -6.31 0.81 9.36
C ASP A 294 -7.80 1.21 9.31
N SER A 295 -8.71 0.30 8.94
CA SER A 295 -10.15 0.59 8.93
C SER A 295 -10.66 0.94 10.33
N ASP A 296 -11.52 1.96 10.42
CA ASP A 296 -12.22 2.28 11.65
C ASP A 296 -13.21 1.16 12.02
N VAL A 297 -12.82 0.34 12.98
CA VAL A 297 -13.59 -0.80 13.49
C VAL A 297 -14.92 -0.34 14.10
N SER A 298 -14.98 0.82 14.73
CA SER A 298 -16.22 1.33 15.35
C SER A 298 -17.22 1.76 14.29
N ALA A 299 -16.75 2.49 13.27
CA ALA A 299 -17.57 2.86 12.12
C ALA A 299 -18.07 1.62 11.37
N LEU A 300 -17.20 0.63 11.15
CA LEU A 300 -17.58 -0.63 10.48
C LEU A 300 -18.64 -1.40 11.29
N ARG A 301 -18.51 -1.50 12.62
CA ARG A 301 -19.54 -2.11 13.47
C ARG A 301 -20.88 -1.38 13.36
N ALA A 302 -20.88 -0.05 13.37
CA ALA A 302 -22.10 0.74 13.21
C ALA A 302 -22.81 0.42 11.88
N ARG A 303 -22.05 0.34 10.78
CA ARG A 303 -22.56 -0.01 9.45
C ARG A 303 -23.11 -1.43 9.38
N LEU A 304 -22.43 -2.40 9.99
CA LEU A 304 -22.90 -3.78 10.06
C LEU A 304 -24.22 -3.91 10.84
N ARG A 305 -24.39 -3.16 11.94
CA ARG A 305 -25.66 -3.12 12.68
C ARG A 305 -26.81 -2.59 11.84
N VAL A 306 -26.55 -1.58 11.01
CA VAL A 306 -27.55 -1.00 10.10
C VAL A 306 -27.95 -2.01 9.03
N ALA A 307 -26.97 -2.68 8.42
CA ALA A 307 -27.17 -3.74 7.44
C ALA A 307 -27.97 -4.93 8.00
N ASP A 308 -27.70 -5.30 9.25
CA ASP A 308 -28.38 -6.41 9.92
C ASP A 308 -29.77 -6.05 10.45
N SER A 309 -30.18 -4.78 10.40
CA SER A 309 -31.46 -4.34 10.94
C SER A 309 -32.64 -4.90 10.14
N PRO A 310 -33.71 -5.43 10.77
CA PRO A 310 -34.84 -6.04 10.06
C PRO A 310 -35.50 -5.15 9.00
N ARG A 311 -35.44 -3.82 9.18
CA ARG A 311 -36.01 -2.83 8.25
C ARG A 311 -35.18 -2.68 6.98
N LEU A 312 -33.87 -2.95 7.04
CA LEU A 312 -32.95 -2.72 5.94
C LEU A 312 -32.42 -4.01 5.31
N ARG A 313 -32.70 -5.19 5.87
CA ARG A 313 -32.30 -6.48 5.25
C ARG A 313 -32.91 -6.72 3.86
N SER A 314 -34.01 -6.03 3.51
CA SER A 314 -34.58 -6.04 2.16
C SER A 314 -33.90 -5.06 1.20
N VAL A 315 -32.99 -4.22 1.70
CA VAL A 315 -32.32 -3.14 0.97
C VAL A 315 -30.81 -3.37 0.92
N LEU A 316 -30.19 -3.54 2.08
CA LEU A 316 -28.78 -3.86 2.29
C LEU A 316 -28.63 -5.37 2.42
N LEU A 317 -27.55 -5.93 1.87
CA LEU A 317 -27.21 -7.32 2.15
C LEU A 317 -26.83 -7.43 3.64
N ALA A 318 -27.39 -8.41 4.36
CA ALA A 318 -27.04 -8.65 5.75
C ALA A 318 -25.72 -9.46 5.84
N PRO A 319 -24.81 -9.15 6.78
CA PRO A 319 -23.63 -9.96 7.00
C PRO A 319 -24.00 -11.33 7.58
N VAL A 320 -23.17 -12.35 7.32
CA VAL A 320 -23.28 -13.68 7.93
C VAL A 320 -22.57 -13.66 9.29
N PRO A 321 -23.27 -13.89 10.41
CA PRO A 321 -22.61 -13.99 11.70
C PRO A 321 -21.84 -15.31 11.81
N VAL A 322 -20.66 -15.25 12.44
CA VAL A 322 -19.85 -16.42 12.82
C VAL A 322 -19.72 -16.40 14.33
N ASP A 323 -20.18 -17.46 15.01
CA ASP A 323 -20.21 -17.54 16.47
C ASP A 323 -20.91 -16.36 17.15
N GLY A 324 -21.92 -15.78 16.48
CA GLY A 324 -22.69 -14.62 16.95
C GLY A 324 -22.07 -13.26 16.62
N GLU A 325 -20.89 -13.23 16.02
CA GLU A 325 -20.18 -12.00 15.66
C GLU A 325 -20.25 -11.72 14.15
N THR A 326 -20.51 -10.46 13.77
CA THR A 326 -20.53 -10.02 12.36
C THR A 326 -19.22 -9.37 11.91
N LEU A 327 -18.32 -9.08 12.86
CA LEU A 327 -17.00 -8.52 12.60
C LEU A 327 -15.92 -9.34 13.31
N LEU A 328 -15.14 -10.07 12.53
CA LEU A 328 -14.02 -10.86 12.99
C LEU A 328 -12.72 -10.06 12.85
N SER A 329 -11.65 -10.56 13.46
CA SER A 329 -10.29 -10.05 13.23
C SER A 329 -9.31 -11.19 13.01
N HIS A 330 -8.44 -11.06 12.02
CA HIS A 330 -7.31 -11.96 11.80
C HIS A 330 -6.05 -11.14 11.54
N ALA A 331 -5.00 -11.39 12.32
CA ALA A 331 -3.73 -10.65 12.23
C ALA A 331 -3.91 -9.12 12.22
N GLY A 332 -4.85 -8.61 13.04
CA GLY A 332 -5.14 -7.17 13.13
C GLY A 332 -6.03 -6.61 12.02
N ARG A 333 -6.40 -7.41 11.01
CA ARG A 333 -7.30 -6.98 9.94
C ARG A 333 -8.76 -7.30 10.27
N PRO A 334 -9.70 -6.35 10.11
CA PRO A 334 -11.12 -6.63 10.26
C PRO A 334 -11.63 -7.50 9.11
N ILE A 335 -12.49 -8.47 9.42
CA ILE A 335 -13.05 -9.43 8.46
C ILE A 335 -14.56 -9.49 8.61
N THR A 336 -15.26 -9.44 7.48
CA THR A 336 -16.73 -9.56 7.40
C THR A 336 -17.09 -10.66 6.40
N LEU A 337 -18.19 -11.37 6.68
CA LEU A 337 -18.69 -12.45 5.84
C LEU A 337 -20.07 -12.08 5.31
N TRP A 338 -20.35 -12.46 4.07
CA TRP A 338 -21.54 -12.06 3.33
C TRP A 338 -22.09 -13.24 2.53
N PRO A 339 -23.41 -13.36 2.33
CA PRO A 339 -23.96 -14.31 1.39
C PRO A 339 -23.44 -14.05 -0.02
N SER A 340 -23.16 -15.12 -0.78
CA SER A 340 -22.84 -14.99 -2.19
C SER A 340 -24.09 -14.66 -3.02
N GLY A 341 -23.89 -14.04 -4.18
CA GLY A 341 -24.96 -13.74 -5.12
C GLY A 341 -24.40 -13.29 -6.47
N SER A 342 -25.28 -13.08 -7.43
CA SER A 342 -24.91 -12.62 -8.77
C SER A 342 -24.83 -11.09 -8.80
N PRO A 343 -23.69 -10.50 -9.15
CA PRO A 343 -23.59 -9.05 -9.37
C PRO A 343 -24.31 -8.65 -10.67
N VAL A 344 -24.41 -7.35 -10.93
CA VAL A 344 -24.83 -6.83 -12.25
C VAL A 344 -23.79 -7.24 -13.29
N ASP A 345 -24.26 -7.73 -14.44
CA ASP A 345 -23.41 -8.15 -15.56
C ASP A 345 -22.90 -6.91 -16.33
N PRO A 346 -21.58 -6.64 -16.34
CA PRO A 346 -21.02 -5.51 -17.08
C PRO A 346 -21.16 -5.66 -18.60
N GLU A 347 -21.30 -6.88 -19.12
CA GLU A 347 -21.42 -7.15 -20.56
C GLU A 347 -22.86 -7.00 -21.08
N ALA A 348 -23.83 -6.74 -20.19
CA ALA A 348 -25.24 -6.53 -20.53
C ALA A 348 -25.79 -5.21 -19.96
N PRO A 349 -25.25 -4.05 -20.36
CA PRO A 349 -25.63 -2.74 -19.79
C PRO A 349 -27.10 -2.39 -20.00
N ASP A 350 -27.72 -2.86 -21.09
CA ASP A 350 -29.16 -2.66 -21.37
C ASP A 350 -30.07 -3.39 -20.37
N ALA A 351 -29.56 -4.46 -19.74
CA ALA A 351 -30.24 -5.21 -18.69
C ALA A 351 -29.97 -4.67 -17.27
N ALA A 352 -29.24 -3.55 -17.15
CA ALA A 352 -28.92 -2.95 -15.87
C ALA A 352 -30.18 -2.64 -15.05
N PRO A 353 -30.24 -3.02 -13.76
CA PRO A 353 -31.45 -2.97 -12.95
C PRO A 353 -31.71 -1.57 -12.35
N TRP A 354 -31.73 -0.53 -13.19
CA TRP A 354 -31.85 0.88 -12.78
C TRP A 354 -33.07 1.16 -11.89
N GLU A 355 -34.23 0.64 -12.23
CA GLU A 355 -35.47 0.86 -11.46
C GLU A 355 -35.41 0.18 -10.09
N SER A 356 -34.75 -0.99 -10.01
CA SER A 356 -34.55 -1.67 -8.73
C SER A 356 -33.55 -0.93 -7.87
N ALA A 357 -32.46 -0.44 -8.45
CA ALA A 357 -31.49 0.41 -7.79
C ALA A 357 -32.16 1.67 -7.20
N ALA A 358 -32.97 2.35 -8.01
CA ALA A 358 -33.74 3.52 -7.60
C ALA A 358 -34.65 3.25 -6.39
N ARG A 359 -35.40 2.14 -6.42
CA ARG A 359 -36.27 1.73 -5.31
C ARG A 359 -35.48 1.42 -4.03
N LEU A 360 -34.33 0.76 -4.16
CA LEU A 360 -33.44 0.44 -3.03
C LEU A 360 -32.91 1.73 -2.38
N LEU A 361 -32.40 2.67 -3.18
CA LEU A 361 -31.92 3.96 -2.68
C LEU A 361 -33.04 4.78 -2.04
N ALA A 362 -34.22 4.88 -2.66
CA ALA A 362 -35.36 5.59 -2.07
C ALA A 362 -35.75 5.00 -0.71
N THR A 363 -35.77 3.66 -0.60
CA THR A 363 -36.08 2.97 0.66
C THR A 363 -35.00 3.21 1.71
N LEU A 364 -33.71 3.20 1.33
CA LEU A 364 -32.59 3.53 2.21
C LEU A 364 -32.71 4.96 2.75
N HIS A 365 -32.95 5.92 1.86
CA HIS A 365 -33.00 7.34 2.19
C HIS A 365 -34.22 7.71 3.04
N ALA A 366 -35.32 6.98 2.92
CA ALA A 366 -36.53 7.16 3.73
C ALA A 366 -36.42 6.50 5.12
N ALA A 367 -35.40 5.69 5.37
CA ALA A 367 -35.28 4.96 6.63
C ALA A 367 -35.00 5.90 7.82
N PRO A 368 -35.69 5.72 8.97
CA PRO A 368 -35.49 6.59 10.12
C PRO A 368 -34.06 6.54 10.69
N VAL A 369 -33.44 7.71 10.90
CA VAL A 369 -32.08 7.83 11.46
C VAL A 369 -32.00 7.75 12.99
N ARG A 370 -33.15 7.62 13.70
CA ARG A 370 -33.26 7.70 15.18
C ARG A 370 -32.55 6.58 15.98
N GLY A 371 -31.72 5.75 15.32
CA GLY A 371 -30.84 4.76 15.95
C GLY A 371 -29.46 4.65 15.29
N CYS A 372 -29.10 5.58 14.41
CA CYS A 372 -27.88 5.51 13.59
C CYS A 372 -26.91 6.67 13.88
N ARG A 373 -26.96 7.25 15.10
CA ARG A 373 -26.17 8.45 15.48
C ARG A 373 -24.67 8.19 15.58
N ASP A 374 -24.29 6.93 15.66
CA ASP A 374 -22.93 6.40 15.70
C ASP A 374 -22.34 6.19 14.31
N LEU A 375 -23.13 6.35 13.24
CA LEU A 375 -22.59 6.31 11.88
C LEU A 375 -21.72 7.55 11.59
N PRO A 376 -20.62 7.37 10.86
CA PRO A 376 -19.85 8.50 10.33
C PRO A 376 -20.66 9.27 9.29
N ALA A 377 -20.14 10.44 8.89
CA ALA A 377 -20.60 11.10 7.68
C ALA A 377 -20.43 10.16 6.47
N ALA A 378 -21.36 10.22 5.53
CA ALA A 378 -21.31 9.41 4.33
C ALA A 378 -20.14 9.79 3.40
N GLY A 379 -19.64 8.82 2.65
CA GLY A 379 -18.37 8.94 1.93
C GLY A 379 -18.31 9.96 0.79
N GLY A 380 -19.45 10.38 0.21
CA GLY A 380 -19.51 11.17 -1.03
C GLY A 380 -18.50 12.31 -1.12
N PRO A 381 -18.63 13.38 -0.30
CA PRO A 381 -17.67 14.49 -0.31
C PRO A 381 -16.22 14.08 -0.01
N ALA A 382 -16.03 13.18 0.96
CA ALA A 382 -14.70 12.72 1.35
C ALA A 382 -14.00 11.96 0.21
N ARG A 383 -14.75 11.26 -0.65
CA ARG A 383 -14.22 10.57 -1.84
C ARG A 383 -13.70 11.53 -2.89
N VAL A 384 -14.37 12.67 -3.10
CA VAL A 384 -13.89 13.74 -3.99
C VAL A 384 -12.53 14.25 -3.49
N HIS A 385 -12.43 14.55 -2.19
CA HIS A 385 -11.17 14.99 -1.58
C HIS A 385 -10.05 13.94 -1.67
N ARG A 386 -10.38 12.65 -1.49
CA ARG A 386 -9.43 11.54 -1.67
C ARG A 386 -8.93 11.46 -3.11
N ALA A 387 -9.82 11.59 -4.09
CA ALA A 387 -9.47 11.57 -5.51
C ALA A 387 -8.54 12.74 -5.89
N MET A 388 -8.82 13.95 -5.40
CA MET A 388 -7.96 15.11 -5.65
C MET A 388 -6.58 14.99 -5.00
N ARG A 389 -6.49 14.45 -3.77
CA ARG A 389 -5.19 14.13 -3.17
C ARG A 389 -4.42 13.10 -3.99
N ARG A 390 -5.09 12.08 -4.51
CA ARG A 390 -4.46 11.08 -5.39
C ARG A 390 -3.92 11.72 -6.67
N LEU A 391 -4.70 12.58 -7.31
CA LEU A 391 -4.26 13.35 -8.49
C LEU A 391 -3.06 14.25 -8.16
N HIS A 392 -3.08 14.93 -7.02
CA HIS A 392 -1.96 15.75 -6.56
C HIS A 392 -0.68 14.92 -6.37
N HIS A 393 -0.79 13.76 -5.72
CA HIS A 393 0.35 12.87 -5.48
C HIS A 393 0.88 12.15 -6.73
N ALA A 394 0.08 12.05 -7.79
CA ALA A 394 0.54 11.48 -9.06
C ALA A 394 1.62 12.35 -9.75
N GLY A 395 1.70 13.64 -9.41
CA GLY A 395 2.80 14.52 -9.81
C GLY A 395 2.93 14.74 -11.32
N HIS A 396 4.15 14.77 -11.84
CA HIS A 396 4.45 15.03 -13.26
C HIS A 396 4.25 13.81 -14.17
N ALA A 397 3.88 12.66 -13.61
CA ALA A 397 3.72 11.40 -14.34
C ALA A 397 2.40 11.31 -15.14
N VAL A 398 1.49 12.26 -14.91
CA VAL A 398 0.16 12.29 -15.53
C VAL A 398 0.09 13.42 -16.55
N ASP A 399 -0.87 13.34 -17.48
CA ASP A 399 -1.13 14.43 -18.43
C ASP A 399 -1.37 15.74 -17.68
N ALA A 400 -0.41 16.67 -17.81
CA ALA A 400 -0.43 17.93 -17.09
C ALA A 400 -1.61 18.83 -17.50
N THR A 401 -2.07 18.71 -18.75
CA THR A 401 -3.21 19.48 -19.28
C THR A 401 -4.50 18.96 -18.68
N ALA A 402 -4.74 17.65 -18.75
CA ALA A 402 -5.93 17.04 -18.17
C ALA A 402 -5.98 17.25 -16.65
N ALA A 403 -4.84 17.10 -15.96
CA ALA A 403 -4.75 17.35 -14.53
C ALA A 403 -5.03 18.81 -14.16
N ALA A 404 -4.61 19.78 -14.99
CA ALA A 404 -4.91 21.20 -14.77
C ALA A 404 -6.39 21.52 -14.95
N VAL A 405 -7.05 20.93 -15.96
CA VAL A 405 -8.49 21.06 -16.18
C VAL A 405 -9.27 20.55 -14.97
N VAL A 406 -8.94 19.34 -14.48
CA VAL A 406 -9.61 18.74 -13.32
C VAL A 406 -9.40 19.57 -12.04
N ARG A 407 -8.19 20.08 -11.81
CA ARG A 407 -7.92 20.99 -10.67
C ARG A 407 -8.75 22.26 -10.75
N ARG A 408 -8.78 22.93 -11.90
CA ARG A 408 -9.58 24.14 -12.08
C ARG A 408 -11.07 23.87 -11.88
N ALA A 409 -11.57 22.72 -12.35
CA ALA A 409 -12.96 22.32 -12.13
C ALA A 409 -13.24 22.10 -10.65
N TYR A 410 -12.36 21.43 -9.92
CA TYR A 410 -12.46 21.26 -8.47
C TYR A 410 -12.48 22.60 -7.73
N ASP A 411 -11.57 23.52 -8.07
CA ASP A 411 -11.46 24.85 -7.45
C ASP A 411 -12.70 25.74 -7.72
N SER A 412 -13.48 25.42 -8.77
CA SER A 412 -14.75 26.10 -9.09
C SER A 412 -15.96 25.58 -8.29
N LEU A 413 -15.80 24.48 -7.56
CA LEU A 413 -16.88 23.91 -6.76
C LEU A 413 -17.06 24.72 -5.46
N PRO A 414 -18.30 24.99 -5.04
CA PRO A 414 -18.60 25.36 -3.67
C PRO A 414 -18.06 24.35 -2.65
N GLU A 415 -17.97 24.75 -1.39
CA GLU A 415 -17.61 23.84 -0.30
C GLU A 415 -18.55 22.62 -0.28
N LEU A 416 -17.96 21.44 -0.26
CA LEU A 416 -18.67 20.16 -0.27
C LEU A 416 -19.10 19.78 1.15
N ASP A 417 -19.86 20.64 1.82
CA ASP A 417 -20.47 20.31 3.10
C ASP A 417 -21.85 19.64 2.88
N CYS A 418 -22.17 18.67 3.72
CA CYS A 418 -23.49 18.07 3.76
C CYS A 418 -23.94 17.85 5.19
N ALA A 419 -25.02 18.55 5.57
CA ALA A 419 -25.67 18.31 6.84
C ALA A 419 -26.19 16.86 6.89
N PRO A 420 -25.98 16.13 8.01
CA PRO A 420 -26.46 14.77 8.15
C PRO A 420 -27.99 14.75 8.16
N ALA A 421 -28.60 14.28 7.07
CA ALA A 421 -30.04 14.33 6.85
C ALA A 421 -30.70 12.95 6.81
N ALA A 422 -30.04 11.98 6.18
CA ALA A 422 -30.58 10.64 5.97
C ALA A 422 -29.46 9.58 5.96
N LEU A 423 -29.84 8.30 5.97
CA LEU A 423 -28.92 7.22 5.61
C LEU A 423 -28.62 7.30 4.12
N THR A 424 -27.34 7.28 3.77
CA THR A 424 -26.86 7.32 2.38
C THR A 424 -25.73 6.32 2.21
N HIS A 425 -25.71 5.61 1.08
CA HIS A 425 -24.72 4.61 0.69
C HIS A 425 -23.30 5.18 0.62
N GLY A 426 -23.13 6.38 0.08
CA GLY A 426 -21.88 7.13 0.08
C GLY A 426 -20.90 6.83 -1.05
N ASP A 427 -21.15 5.80 -1.87
CA ASP A 427 -20.39 5.50 -3.10
C ASP A 427 -21.21 4.76 -4.16
N PHE A 428 -22.53 4.98 -4.22
CA PHE A 428 -23.40 4.16 -5.06
C PHE A 428 -22.96 4.08 -6.54
N HIS A 429 -22.83 2.86 -7.03
CA HIS A 429 -22.79 2.52 -8.47
C HIS A 429 -23.42 1.14 -8.70
N LEU A 430 -23.78 0.80 -9.94
CA LEU A 430 -24.47 -0.47 -10.26
C LEU A 430 -23.68 -1.73 -9.88
N GLY A 431 -22.35 -1.64 -9.81
CA GLY A 431 -21.49 -2.74 -9.34
C GLY A 431 -21.66 -3.06 -7.85
N GLN A 432 -22.35 -2.20 -7.09
CA GLN A 432 -22.71 -2.41 -5.68
C GLN A 432 -24.11 -3.02 -5.51
N LEU A 433 -24.62 -3.66 -6.55
CA LEU A 433 -25.85 -4.45 -6.49
C LEU A 433 -25.51 -5.93 -6.62
N VAL A 434 -26.09 -6.72 -5.73
CA VAL A 434 -26.04 -8.18 -5.79
C VAL A 434 -27.44 -8.74 -5.72
N ARG A 435 -27.67 -9.83 -6.45
CA ARG A 435 -28.87 -10.65 -6.38
C ARG A 435 -28.53 -11.97 -5.67
N PRO A 436 -28.84 -12.11 -4.37
CA PRO A 436 -28.65 -13.35 -3.63
C PRO A 436 -29.57 -14.46 -4.15
N ALA A 437 -29.50 -15.64 -3.54
CA ALA A 437 -30.29 -16.81 -3.93
C ALA A 437 -31.82 -16.60 -3.88
N ASP A 438 -32.30 -15.64 -3.08
CA ASP A 438 -33.73 -15.26 -3.02
C ASP A 438 -34.21 -14.45 -4.24
N GLY A 439 -33.29 -14.08 -5.14
CA GLY A 439 -33.59 -13.43 -6.41
C GLY A 439 -33.84 -11.92 -6.32
N ALA A 440 -33.76 -11.31 -5.13
CA ALA A 440 -34.06 -9.89 -4.95
C ALA A 440 -32.78 -9.05 -4.82
N TRP A 441 -32.69 -7.94 -5.56
CA TRP A 441 -31.52 -7.05 -5.51
C TRP A 441 -31.29 -6.46 -4.10
N ARG A 442 -30.02 -6.35 -3.71
CA ARG A 442 -29.54 -5.72 -2.47
C ARG A 442 -28.30 -4.88 -2.75
N LEU A 443 -28.13 -3.81 -1.97
CA LEU A 443 -26.93 -3.00 -1.92
C LEU A 443 -25.83 -3.70 -1.11
N ILE A 444 -24.59 -3.63 -1.60
CA ILE A 444 -23.38 -4.14 -0.95
C ILE A 444 -22.32 -3.04 -0.84
N ASP A 445 -21.19 -3.36 -0.23
CA ASP A 445 -20.05 -2.45 -0.10
C ASP A 445 -20.34 -1.21 0.77
N LEU A 446 -20.61 -1.50 2.05
CA LEU A 446 -21.10 -0.53 3.02
C LEU A 446 -20.00 0.36 3.64
N ASP A 447 -18.79 0.35 3.08
CA ASP A 447 -17.60 1.00 3.64
C ASP A 447 -17.67 2.53 3.63
N ASP A 448 -18.59 3.11 2.85
CA ASP A 448 -18.86 4.55 2.80
C ASP A 448 -20.28 4.89 3.30
N LEU A 449 -21.04 3.89 3.78
CA LEU A 449 -22.39 4.08 4.34
C LEU A 449 -22.31 5.00 5.57
N GLY A 450 -23.18 6.00 5.60
CA GLY A 450 -23.18 6.98 6.68
C GLY A 450 -24.40 7.89 6.67
N LEU A 451 -24.33 8.95 7.46
CA LEU A 451 -25.32 10.03 7.45
C LEU A 451 -24.88 11.11 6.47
N GLY A 452 -25.78 11.51 5.57
CA GLY A 452 -25.48 12.50 4.54
C GLY A 452 -26.72 13.01 3.82
N ALA A 453 -26.49 13.80 2.77
CA ALA A 453 -27.55 14.26 1.88
C ALA A 453 -27.82 13.21 0.79
N PRO A 454 -29.05 12.67 0.67
CA PRO A 454 -29.44 11.65 -0.31
C PRO A 454 -29.04 11.92 -1.77
N ALA A 455 -28.92 13.19 -2.15
CA ALA A 455 -28.52 13.59 -3.50
C ALA A 455 -27.15 13.02 -3.92
N TRP A 456 -26.24 12.77 -2.96
CA TRP A 456 -24.92 12.20 -3.25
C TRP A 456 -24.96 10.77 -3.81
N ASP A 457 -25.97 9.97 -3.45
CA ASP A 457 -26.12 8.62 -4.02
C ASP A 457 -26.69 8.66 -5.45
N LEU A 458 -27.31 9.78 -5.85
CA LEU A 458 -27.78 10.02 -7.22
C LEU A 458 -26.72 10.74 -8.07
N ALA A 459 -25.62 11.18 -7.45
CA ALA A 459 -24.63 12.05 -8.08
C ALA A 459 -23.92 11.39 -9.26
N ARG A 460 -23.53 10.12 -9.14
CA ARG A 460 -22.84 9.40 -10.23
C ARG A 460 -23.71 9.22 -11.49
N PRO A 461 -24.94 8.71 -11.42
CA PRO A 461 -25.78 8.63 -12.62
C PRO A 461 -26.15 10.03 -13.16
N ALA A 462 -26.36 11.03 -12.30
CA ALA A 462 -26.58 12.41 -12.73
C ALA A 462 -25.35 12.99 -13.46
N ALA A 463 -24.15 12.77 -12.94
CA ALA A 463 -22.88 13.15 -13.54
C ALA A 463 -22.70 12.52 -14.93
N PHE A 464 -22.98 11.22 -15.04
CA PHE A 464 -22.83 10.50 -16.30
C PHE A 464 -23.88 10.93 -17.32
N PHE A 465 -25.10 11.24 -16.89
CA PHE A 465 -26.11 11.84 -17.76
C PHE A 465 -25.67 13.23 -18.26
N ALA A 466 -25.20 14.10 -17.35
CA ALA A 466 -24.73 15.45 -17.70
C ALA A 466 -23.49 15.45 -18.61
N ALA A 467 -22.66 14.40 -18.50
CA ALA A 467 -21.50 14.18 -19.37
C ALA A 467 -21.85 13.51 -20.72
N GLY A 468 -23.11 13.13 -20.95
CA GLY A 468 -23.54 12.43 -22.16
C GLY A 468 -23.13 10.95 -22.23
N ILE A 469 -22.73 10.37 -21.10
CA ILE A 469 -22.27 8.98 -20.96
C ILE A 469 -23.45 8.04 -20.71
N LEU A 470 -24.41 8.45 -19.88
CA LEU A 470 -25.57 7.63 -19.53
C LEU A 470 -26.71 7.86 -20.52
N ASP A 471 -27.27 6.77 -21.04
CA ASP A 471 -28.48 6.80 -21.88
C ASP A 471 -29.64 7.59 -21.21
N PRO A 472 -30.22 8.59 -21.90
CA PRO A 472 -31.34 9.38 -21.36
C PRO A 472 -32.55 8.55 -20.95
N ALA A 473 -32.85 7.45 -21.64
CA ALA A 473 -33.97 6.59 -21.25
C ALA A 473 -33.68 5.85 -19.94
N ALA A 474 -32.46 5.32 -19.75
CA ALA A 474 -32.03 4.74 -18.47
C ALA A 474 -32.13 5.74 -17.30
N TRP A 475 -31.65 6.98 -17.51
CA TRP A 475 -31.75 8.04 -16.50
C TRP A 475 -33.21 8.36 -16.13
N THR A 476 -34.07 8.48 -17.15
CA THR A 476 -35.51 8.75 -16.96
C THR A 476 -36.20 7.62 -16.18
N ARG A 477 -35.91 6.35 -16.51
CA ARG A 477 -36.46 5.19 -15.79
C ARG A 477 -36.02 5.17 -14.33
N PHE A 478 -34.73 5.44 -14.06
CA PHE A 478 -34.20 5.54 -12.71
C PHE A 478 -34.91 6.62 -11.89
N LEU A 479 -34.99 7.86 -12.39
CA LEU A 479 -35.65 8.97 -11.69
C LEU A 479 -37.14 8.71 -11.45
N THR A 480 -37.83 8.16 -12.44
CA THR A 480 -39.25 7.82 -12.33
C THR A 480 -39.48 6.79 -11.23
N ALA A 481 -38.67 5.72 -11.19
CA ALA A 481 -38.77 4.70 -10.16
C ALA A 481 -38.39 5.25 -8.76
N TYR A 482 -37.40 6.15 -8.68
CA TYR A 482 -36.98 6.76 -7.42
C TYR A 482 -38.09 7.65 -6.83
N ARG A 483 -38.71 8.50 -7.67
CA ARG A 483 -39.86 9.33 -7.28
C ARG A 483 -41.07 8.49 -6.88
N ALA A 484 -41.40 7.47 -7.68
CA ALA A 484 -42.52 6.57 -7.39
C ALA A 484 -42.35 5.83 -6.04
N ALA A 485 -41.11 5.57 -5.63
CA ALA A 485 -40.78 4.99 -4.34
C ALA A 485 -40.71 6.02 -3.18
N GLY A 486 -41.01 7.29 -3.44
CA GLY A 486 -41.00 8.36 -2.43
C GLY A 486 -39.61 8.85 -2.04
N GLY A 487 -38.62 8.72 -2.92
CA GLY A 487 -37.24 9.07 -2.64
C GLY A 487 -37.05 10.57 -2.32
N PRO A 488 -36.44 10.94 -1.17
CA PRO A 488 -36.41 12.32 -0.68
C PRO A 488 -35.27 13.18 -1.25
N ALA A 489 -34.45 12.64 -2.16
CA ALA A 489 -33.27 13.35 -2.68
C ALA A 489 -33.60 14.47 -3.66
N ILE A 490 -34.77 14.39 -4.30
CA ILE A 490 -35.23 15.28 -5.36
C ILE A 490 -36.71 15.58 -5.11
N PRO A 491 -37.24 16.71 -5.62
CA PRO A 491 -38.66 17.00 -5.47
C PRO A 491 -39.52 15.95 -6.19
N PRO A 492 -40.74 15.68 -5.70
CA PRO A 492 -41.66 14.71 -6.30
C PRO A 492 -41.99 15.06 -7.76
N ASP A 493 -42.05 16.37 -8.07
CA ASP A 493 -42.27 16.91 -9.41
C ASP A 493 -41.32 18.10 -9.68
N GLY A 494 -41.14 18.45 -10.95
CA GLY A 494 -40.34 19.61 -11.36
C GLY A 494 -38.84 19.32 -11.52
N ASP A 495 -38.04 20.39 -11.48
CA ASP A 495 -36.61 20.37 -11.76
C ASP A 495 -35.81 19.67 -10.64
N ILE A 496 -34.91 18.78 -11.05
CA ILE A 496 -34.04 17.97 -10.16
C ILE A 496 -32.68 18.63 -9.93
N TRP A 497 -32.25 19.50 -10.85
CA TRP A 497 -30.90 20.04 -10.88
C TRP A 497 -30.55 20.91 -9.67
N PRO A 498 -31.48 21.69 -9.06
CA PRO A 498 -31.17 22.40 -7.83
C PRO A 498 -30.65 21.50 -6.69
N ALA A 499 -31.04 20.21 -6.68
CA ALA A 499 -30.54 19.25 -5.70
C ALA A 499 -29.31 18.45 -6.19
N LEU A 500 -29.21 18.19 -7.51
CA LEU A 500 -28.22 17.28 -8.08
C LEU A 500 -27.00 17.96 -8.71
N ASP A 501 -27.04 19.25 -9.03
CA ASP A 501 -25.97 19.95 -9.76
C ASP A 501 -24.62 19.84 -9.05
N LEU A 502 -24.54 20.30 -7.79
CA LEU A 502 -23.29 20.27 -7.02
C LEU A 502 -22.73 18.84 -6.85
N PRO A 503 -23.51 17.85 -6.36
CA PRO A 503 -23.02 16.48 -6.26
C PRO A 503 -22.58 15.90 -7.62
N ALA A 504 -23.32 16.14 -8.70
CA ALA A 504 -22.98 15.66 -10.03
C ALA A 504 -21.64 16.24 -10.50
N ARG A 505 -21.46 17.56 -10.42
CA ARG A 505 -20.20 18.23 -10.75
C ARG A 505 -19.02 17.69 -9.93
N ALA A 506 -19.23 17.49 -8.63
CA ALA A 506 -18.21 16.94 -7.74
C ALA A 506 -17.82 15.50 -8.10
N VAL A 507 -18.78 14.65 -8.50
CA VAL A 507 -18.49 13.28 -8.95
C VAL A 507 -17.83 13.23 -10.32
N VAL A 508 -18.15 14.16 -11.25
CA VAL A 508 -17.39 14.32 -12.51
C VAL A 508 -15.92 14.59 -12.19
N VAL A 509 -15.66 15.58 -11.32
CA VAL A 509 -14.30 15.92 -10.88
C VAL A 509 -13.61 14.73 -10.21
N GLN A 510 -14.28 14.03 -9.31
CA GLN A 510 -13.75 12.83 -8.66
C GLN A 510 -13.35 11.75 -9.68
N ALA A 511 -14.24 11.43 -10.63
CA ALA A 511 -14.02 10.38 -11.60
C ALA A 511 -12.88 10.74 -12.57
N ALA A 512 -12.87 11.98 -13.08
CA ALA A 512 -11.79 12.50 -13.91
C ALA A 512 -10.45 12.53 -13.16
N ALA A 513 -10.44 12.93 -11.89
CA ALA A 513 -9.23 12.92 -11.06
C ALA A 513 -8.65 11.52 -10.90
N LEU A 514 -9.49 10.50 -10.66
CA LEU A 514 -9.04 9.12 -10.56
C LEU A 514 -8.52 8.58 -11.90
N ALA A 515 -9.18 8.90 -13.00
CA ALA A 515 -8.75 8.52 -14.35
C ALA A 515 -7.37 9.10 -14.67
N VAL A 516 -7.20 10.43 -14.54
CA VAL A 516 -5.94 11.11 -14.80
C VAL A 516 -4.84 10.62 -13.84
N ALA A 517 -5.15 10.46 -12.55
CA ALA A 517 -4.19 9.98 -11.55
C ALA A 517 -3.68 8.56 -11.80
N SER A 518 -4.35 7.78 -12.64
CA SER A 518 -3.89 6.43 -12.98
C SER A 518 -2.70 6.41 -13.94
N GLY A 519 -2.43 7.51 -14.65
CA GLY A 519 -1.34 7.63 -15.63
C GLY A 519 -1.51 6.78 -16.89
N ARG A 520 -2.62 6.04 -17.01
CA ARG A 520 -2.94 5.27 -18.21
C ARG A 520 -3.45 6.21 -19.32
N PRO A 521 -3.35 5.81 -20.60
CA PRO A 521 -4.07 6.49 -21.67
C PRO A 521 -5.56 6.57 -21.35
N LEU A 522 -6.12 7.78 -21.44
CA LEU A 522 -7.53 8.02 -21.19
C LEU A 522 -8.36 7.35 -22.29
N ASP A 523 -9.37 6.60 -21.88
CA ASP A 523 -10.36 6.05 -22.80
C ASP A 523 -11.46 7.08 -23.13
N ASP A 524 -12.43 6.69 -23.95
CA ASP A 524 -13.53 7.58 -24.36
C ASP A 524 -14.36 8.08 -23.16
N LEU A 525 -14.55 7.23 -22.15
CA LEU A 525 -15.27 7.56 -20.92
C LEU A 525 -14.47 8.59 -20.10
N ASP A 526 -13.19 8.34 -19.88
CA ASP A 526 -12.29 9.24 -19.17
C ASP A 526 -12.21 10.61 -19.85
N THR A 527 -12.10 10.60 -21.19
CA THR A 527 -12.05 11.81 -22.02
C THR A 527 -13.33 12.63 -21.86
N ALA A 528 -14.51 11.98 -21.94
CA ALA A 528 -15.79 12.65 -21.73
C ALA A 528 -15.88 13.29 -20.33
N LEU A 529 -15.32 12.67 -19.29
CA LEU A 529 -15.28 13.23 -17.94
C LEU A 529 -14.35 14.46 -17.83
N VAL A 530 -13.18 14.41 -18.47
CA VAL A 530 -12.24 15.55 -18.54
C VAL A 530 -12.85 16.70 -19.34
N ASP A 531 -13.47 16.43 -20.47
CA ASP A 531 -14.17 17.43 -21.28
C ASP A 531 -15.33 18.06 -20.51
N THR A 532 -16.03 17.27 -19.69
CA THR A 532 -17.07 17.81 -18.82
C THR A 532 -16.46 18.72 -17.76
N CYS A 533 -15.33 18.37 -17.15
CA CYS A 533 -14.59 19.27 -16.25
C CYS A 533 -14.21 20.59 -16.95
N LEU A 534 -13.79 20.55 -18.22
CA LEU A 534 -13.48 21.75 -18.99
C LEU A 534 -14.71 22.66 -19.13
N ARG A 535 -15.87 22.11 -19.53
CA ARG A 535 -17.13 22.86 -19.64
C ARG A 535 -17.58 23.51 -18.31
N LEU A 536 -17.34 22.82 -17.19
CA LEU A 536 -17.63 23.38 -15.86
C LEU A 536 -16.81 24.65 -15.57
N THR A 537 -15.59 24.73 -16.09
CA THR A 537 -14.70 25.88 -15.90
C THR A 537 -14.95 27.02 -16.88
N GLU A 538 -15.58 26.74 -18.02
CA GLU A 538 -15.90 27.73 -19.06
C GLU A 538 -17.25 28.43 -18.78
N THR A 539 -18.11 27.82 -17.99
CA THR A 539 -19.40 28.40 -17.60
C THR A 539 -19.21 29.32 -16.40
N ALA A 540 -18.99 30.62 -16.63
CA ALA A 540 -18.96 31.63 -15.58
C ALA A 540 -20.29 31.66 -14.80
N ALA A 541 -20.22 31.82 -13.47
CA ALA A 541 -21.39 32.09 -12.64
C ALA A 541 -22.16 33.30 -13.22
N PRO A 542 -23.50 33.26 -13.32
CA PRO A 542 -24.25 34.41 -13.78
C PRO A 542 -23.98 35.61 -12.86
N GLU A 543 -23.59 36.75 -13.45
CA GLU A 543 -23.42 38.00 -12.71
C GLU A 543 -24.72 38.33 -11.94
N PRO A 544 -24.65 38.77 -10.68
CA PRO A 544 -25.82 39.32 -10.01
C PRO A 544 -26.30 40.53 -10.80
N ILE A 545 -27.55 40.48 -11.26
CA ILE A 545 -28.23 41.62 -11.89
C ILE A 545 -28.23 42.76 -10.87
N SER A 546 -27.33 43.73 -11.07
CA SER A 546 -27.28 44.94 -10.28
C SER A 546 -28.55 45.74 -10.55
N SER A 547 -29.43 45.81 -9.55
CA SER A 547 -30.61 46.67 -9.56
C SER A 547 -30.17 48.13 -9.48
N SER A 548 -29.84 48.72 -10.63
CA SER A 548 -29.79 50.18 -10.78
C SER A 548 -31.22 50.72 -10.92
N VAL A 549 -31.94 50.74 -9.80
CA VAL A 549 -33.08 51.65 -9.65
C VAL A 549 -32.49 53.04 -9.45
N THR A 550 -32.47 53.83 -10.52
CA THR A 550 -32.19 55.27 -10.43
C THR A 550 -33.45 56.04 -10.78
N ARG A 551 -34.03 56.63 -9.73
CA ARG A 551 -34.96 57.77 -9.64
C ARG A 551 -36.35 57.69 -10.26
#